data_AF-A0AAP2DAB6-F1
#
_entry.id   AF-A0AAP2DAB6-F1
#
_cell.length_a   1.000
_cell.length_b   1.000
_cell.length_c   1.000
_cell.angle_alpha   90.00
_cell.angle_beta   90.00
_cell.angle_gamma   90.00
#
_symmetry.space_group_name_H-M   'P 1'
#
loop_
_entity.id
_entity.type
_entity.pdbx_description
1 polymer ?
#
loop_
_entity_poly.entity_id
_entity_poly.type
_entity_poly.pdbx_seq_one_letter_code
_entity_poly.pdbx_strand_id
1 'polypeptide(L)' 'MGTKQLRLSDPEQIRKRIDEFVGKQINIVLTDSTVVFGTVEHVNATGITLRNMRQKKTTHPFVTLTEIYFDTNA' A
#
# COMPACT_ATOMS: atom_id res chain seq x y z
N MET A 1 2.41 17.77 -17.54
CA MET A 1 2.50 16.31 -17.31
C MET A 1 1.61 15.98 -16.13
N GLY A 2 0.56 15.18 -16.29
CA GLY A 2 -0.35 14.82 -15.19
C GLY A 2 0.22 13.69 -14.34
N THR A 3 0.08 13.78 -13.02
CA THR A 3 0.34 12.68 -12.08
C THR A 3 -0.69 11.58 -12.34
N LYS A 4 -0.24 10.40 -12.78
CA LYS A 4 -1.10 9.24 -12.96
C LYS A 4 -1.13 8.46 -11.66
N GLN A 5 -2.21 8.58 -10.91
CA GLN A 5 -2.41 7.82 -9.69
C GLN A 5 -3.25 6.57 -9.97
N LEU A 6 -2.80 5.43 -9.47
CA LEU A 6 -3.58 4.20 -9.43
C LEU A 6 -4.21 4.08 -8.03
N ARG A 7 -5.53 3.98 -7.98
CA ARG A 7 -6.30 3.71 -6.75
C ARG A 7 -6.81 2.28 -6.79
N LEU A 8 -6.53 1.52 -5.74
CA LEU A 8 -7.09 0.20 -5.48
C LEU A 8 -7.97 0.29 -4.24
N SER A 9 -9.27 0.06 -4.39
CA SER A 9 -10.25 0.09 -3.29
C SER A 9 -11.01 -1.23 -3.12
N ASP A 10 -10.82 -2.17 -4.03
CA ASP A 10 -11.39 -3.52 -3.93
C ASP A 10 -10.39 -4.46 -3.24
N PRO A 11 -10.76 -5.10 -2.11
CA PRO A 11 -9.91 -6.04 -1.40
C PRO A 11 -9.34 -7.16 -2.27
N GLU A 12 -10.11 -7.66 -3.25
CA GLU A 12 -9.61 -8.70 -4.16
C GLU A 12 -8.53 -8.17 -5.10
N GLN A 13 -8.75 -6.98 -5.68
CA GLN A 13 -7.76 -6.33 -6.53
C GLN A 13 -6.50 -5.96 -5.75
N ILE A 14 -6.64 -5.47 -4.52
CA ILE A 14 -5.51 -5.18 -3.63
C ILE A 14 -4.68 -6.45 -3.48
N ARG A 15 -5.29 -7.57 -3.09
CA ARG A 15 -4.54 -8.83 -2.89
C ARG A 15 -3.85 -9.33 -4.17
N LYS A 16 -4.51 -9.21 -5.33
CA LYS A 16 -3.94 -9.70 -6.60
C LYS A 16 -2.78 -8.85 -7.12
N ARG A 17 -2.80 -7.54 -6.85
CA ARG A 17 -1.87 -6.59 -7.49
C ARG A 17 -0.80 -6.06 -6.54
N ILE A 18 -0.98 -6.19 -5.24
CA ILE A 18 -0.07 -5.56 -4.26
C ILE A 18 1.37 -6.06 -4.35
N ASP A 19 1.56 -7.31 -4.81
CA ASP A 19 2.87 -7.89 -5.10
C ASP A 19 3.63 -7.13 -6.20
N GLU A 20 2.92 -6.52 -7.17
CA GLU A 20 3.53 -5.70 -8.22
C GLU A 20 4.16 -4.41 -7.69
N PHE A 21 3.81 -4.01 -6.46
CA PHE A 21 4.27 -2.76 -5.84
C PHE A 21 5.37 -2.98 -4.81
N VAL A 22 5.90 -4.20 -4.65
CA VAL A 22 7.09 -4.45 -3.83
C VAL A 22 8.25 -3.59 -4.31
N GLY A 23 8.88 -2.88 -3.37
CA GLY A 23 9.94 -1.90 -3.60
C GLY A 23 9.45 -0.49 -3.93
N LYS A 24 8.15 -0.28 -4.13
CA LYS A 24 7.57 1.02 -4.48
C LYS A 24 6.97 1.73 -3.28
N GLN A 25 6.98 3.06 -3.31
CA GLN A 25 6.32 3.89 -2.32
C GLN A 25 4.83 3.97 -2.61
N ILE A 26 4.00 3.66 -1.61
CA ILE A 26 2.54 3.70 -1.68
C ILE A 26 1.96 4.46 -0.50
N ASN A 27 0.74 4.96 -0.69
CA ASN A 27 -0.06 5.54 0.37
C ASN A 27 -1.26 4.64 0.61
N ILE A 28 -1.53 4.31 1.85
CA ILE A 28 -2.58 3.38 2.24
C ILE A 28 -3.53 4.10 3.17
N VAL A 29 -4.82 3.91 2.94
CA VAL A 29 -5.87 4.34 3.85
C VAL A 29 -6.35 3.13 4.63
N LEU A 30 -6.26 3.22 5.95
CA LEU A 30 -6.76 2.20 6.87
C LEU A 30 -8.24 2.42 7.19
N THR A 31 -8.89 1.38 7.73
CA THR A 31 -10.33 1.41 8.11
C THR A 31 -10.69 2.47 9.15
N ASP A 32 -9.72 2.92 9.95
CA ASP A 32 -9.86 4.00 10.92
C ASP A 32 -9.64 5.40 10.31
N SER A 33 -9.59 5.49 8.97
CA SER A 33 -9.24 6.71 8.22
C SER A 33 -7.80 7.19 8.42
N THR A 34 -6.94 6.41 9.07
CA THR A 34 -5.52 6.71 9.16
C THR A 34 -4.84 6.49 7.81
N VAL A 35 -4.08 7.48 7.34
CA VAL A 35 -3.27 7.36 6.12
C VAL A 35 -1.83 7.02 6.48
N VAL A 36 -1.34 5.91 5.93
CA VAL A 36 0.03 5.42 6.13
C VAL A 36 0.80 5.54 4.83
N PHE A 37 2.03 6.06 4.94
CA PHE A 37 2.94 6.27 3.82
C PHE A 37 4.18 5.40 4.01
N GLY A 38 4.56 4.64 2.99
CA GLY A 38 5.76 3.82 3.07
C GLY A 38 6.08 3.04 1.81
N THR A 39 7.26 2.45 1.80
CA THR A 39 7.69 1.52 0.74
C THR A 39 7.22 0.12 1.07
N VAL A 40 6.59 -0.57 0.13
CA VAL A 40 6.24 -1.99 0.28
C VAL A 40 7.54 -2.79 0.32
N GLU A 41 7.86 -3.42 1.43
CA GLU A 41 9.01 -4.32 1.49
C GLU A 41 8.65 -5.75 1.14
N HIS A 42 7.52 -6.20 1.69
CA HIS A 42 7.12 -7.58 1.63
C HIS A 42 5.61 -7.68 1.73
N VAL A 43 5.05 -8.59 0.95
CA VAL A 43 3.64 -8.94 0.96
C VAL A 43 3.55 -10.41 1.35
N ASN A 44 2.62 -10.74 2.23
CA ASN A 44 2.32 -12.11 2.58
C ASN A 44 0.82 -12.39 2.38
N ALA A 45 0.37 -13.60 2.67
CA ALA A 45 -1.03 -13.98 2.47
C ALA A 45 -2.04 -13.19 3.33
N THR A 46 -1.59 -12.59 4.45
CA THR A 46 -2.47 -11.97 5.45
C THR A 46 -2.38 -10.45 5.49
N GLY A 47 -1.36 -9.85 4.87
CA GLY A 47 -1.16 -8.41 4.85
C GLY A 47 0.13 -7.98 4.16
N ILE A 48 0.51 -6.73 4.44
CA ILE A 48 1.64 -6.06 3.81
C ILE A 48 2.58 -5.46 4.86
N THR A 49 3.87 -5.54 4.60
CA THR A 49 4.91 -4.90 5.39
C THR A 49 5.41 -3.67 4.65
N LEU A 50 5.28 -2.53 5.31
CA LEU A 50 5.74 -1.25 4.83
C LEU A 50 6.97 -0.81 5.62
N ARG A 51 7.90 -0.15 4.94
CA ARG A 51 8.93 0.66 5.58
C ARG A 51 8.50 2.12 5.54
N ASN A 52 8.28 2.71 6.71
CA ASN A 52 7.92 4.12 6.80
C ASN A 52 9.13 5.04 6.63
N MET A 53 8.89 6.36 6.56
CA MET A 53 9.96 7.36 6.42
C MET A 53 10.97 7.39 7.58
N ARG A 54 10.61 6.85 8.75
CA ARG A 54 11.50 6.69 9.91
C ARG A 54 12.29 5.37 9.86
N GLN A 55 12.31 4.69 8.72
CA GLN A 55 12.95 3.37 8.51
C GLN A 55 12.38 2.25 9.41
N LYS A 56 11.20 2.45 10.01
CA LYS A 56 10.54 1.42 10.80
C LYS A 56 9.68 0.55 9.89
N LYS A 57 9.72 -0.75 10.12
CA LYS A 57 8.88 -1.73 9.46
C LYS A 57 7.56 -1.85 10.22
N THR A 58 6.45 -1.71 9.52
CA THR A 58 5.09 -1.89 10.07
C THR A 58 4.31 -2.84 9.18
N THR A 59 3.67 -3.83 9.81
CA THR A 59 2.84 -4.80 9.09
C THR A 59 1.36 -4.45 9.28
N HIS A 60 0.65 -4.31 8.17
CA HIS A 60 -0.77 -3.99 8.13
C HIS A 60 -1.57 -5.14 7.53
N PRO A 61 -2.52 -5.73 8.27
CA PRO A 61 -3.39 -6.79 7.74
C PRO A 61 -4.26 -6.27 6.60
N PHE A 62 -4.53 -7.09 5.58
CA PHE A 62 -5.41 -6.70 4.46
C PHE A 62 -6.81 -6.27 4.91
N VAL A 63 -7.31 -6.85 6.00
CA VAL A 63 -8.62 -6.52 6.58
C VAL A 63 -8.70 -5.09 7.12
N THR A 64 -7.55 -4.48 7.40
CA THR A 64 -7.46 -3.08 7.88
C THR A 64 -7.26 -2.09 6.74
N LEU A 65 -7.03 -2.56 5.50
CA LEU A 65 -6.80 -1.70 4.34
C LEU A 65 -8.14 -1.38 3.69
N THR A 66 -8.42 -0.09 3.51
CA THR A 66 -9.58 0.38 2.76
C THR A 66 -9.17 0.74 1.33
N GLU A 67 -8.07 1.47 1.19
CA GLU A 67 -7.63 1.97 -0.11
C GLU A 67 -6.10 2.00 -0.21
N ILE A 68 -5.59 1.82 -1.43
CA ILE A 68 -4.18 1.98 -1.74
C ILE A 68 -4.05 2.93 -2.92
N TYR A 69 -3.20 3.94 -2.77
CA TYR A 69 -2.84 4.90 -3.79
C TYR A 69 -1.37 4.71 -4.16
N PHE A 70 -1.11 4.62 -5.45
CA PHE A 70 0.23 4.51 -6.01
C PHE A 70 0.43 5.56 -7.11
N ASP A 71 1.55 6.28 -7.06
CA ASP A 71 1.93 7.18 -8.15
C ASP A 71 2.72 6.40 -9.21
N THR A 72 2.12 6.27 -10.40
CA THR A 72 2.71 5.49 -11.51
C THR A 72 3.80 6.24 -12.28
N ASN A 73 4.10 7.50 -11.92
CA ASN A 73 5.18 8.29 -12.52
C ASN A 73 6.53 8.19 -11.76
N ALA A 74 6.63 7.36 -10.72
CA ALA A 74 7.85 7.17 -9.93
C ALA A 74 8.88 6.26 -10.59
#